data_AF-A0A183EPU0-F1
#
_entry.id   AF-A0A183EPU0-F1
#
_cell.length_a   1.000
_cell.length_b   1.000
_cell.length_c   1.000
_cell.angle_alpha   90.00
_cell.angle_beta   90.00
_cell.angle_gamma   90.00
#
_symmetry.space_group_name_H-M   'P 1'
#
loop_
_entity.id
_entity.type
_entity.pdbx_description
1 polymer ?
#
loop_
_entity_poly.entity_id
_entity_poly.type
_entity_poly.pdbx_seq_one_letter_code
_entity_poly.pdbx_strand_id
1 'polypeptide(L)'
;MEARLLHEKEHRSAPDLQCCYICGTTRWWFQAPAEDLPYIDHSYIHAFQLFALCRECGLCVPDRIKNPHFLQHFQKRHMQCTVEHKWRCLICDTIFLSGDAERHAVERHLVVGVKTNRKSTYCLKISEVLMRAFLGYPIPDDAKI
;
A
#
# COMPACT_ATOMS: atom_id res chain seq x y z
N MET A 1 11.49 27.50 0.23
CA MET A 1 12.94 27.19 0.16
C MET A 1 13.10 26.13 -0.90
N GLU A 2 13.91 26.39 -1.93
CA GLU A 2 14.07 25.51 -3.09
C GLU A 2 14.71 24.17 -2.67
N ALA A 3 14.24 23.04 -3.19
CA ALA A 3 14.67 21.69 -2.77
C ALA A 3 16.21 21.50 -2.85
N ARG A 4 16.87 22.17 -3.80
CA ARG A 4 18.33 22.21 -3.93
C ARG A 4 19.02 22.81 -2.71
N LEU A 5 18.50 23.91 -2.16
CA LEU A 5 19.12 24.59 -1.01
C LEU A 5 19.03 23.77 0.28
N LEU A 6 17.93 23.02 0.43
CA LEU A 6 17.75 22.05 1.52
C LEU A 6 18.76 20.90 1.38
N HIS A 7 18.86 20.33 0.19
CA HIS A 7 19.82 19.27 -0.11
C HIS A 7 21.27 19.70 0.15
N GLU A 8 21.68 20.87 -0.33
CA GLU A 8 23.03 21.40 -0.07
C GLU A 8 23.29 21.66 1.42
N LYS A 9 22.24 22.08 2.17
CA LYS A 9 22.35 22.26 3.62
C LYS A 9 22.63 20.93 4.33
N GLU A 10 21.99 19.83 3.90
CA GLU A 10 22.22 18.49 4.45
C GLU A 10 23.68 18.04 4.23
N HIS A 11 24.22 18.23 3.02
CA HIS A 11 25.63 17.91 2.73
C HIS A 11 26.62 18.79 3.49
N ARG A 12 26.29 20.07 3.71
CA ARG A 12 27.11 20.94 4.56
C ARG A 12 27.12 20.47 6.02
N SER A 13 26.02 19.94 6.53
CA SER A 13 25.95 19.39 7.89
C SER A 13 26.54 17.99 8.04
N ALA A 14 26.59 17.22 6.95
CA ALA A 14 27.14 15.86 6.92
C ALA A 14 27.92 15.65 5.61
N PRO A 15 29.22 15.96 5.57
CA PRO A 15 30.01 15.87 4.35
C PRO A 15 30.13 14.46 3.76
N ASP A 16 30.11 13.43 4.61
CA ASP A 16 30.20 12.02 4.21
C ASP A 16 28.86 11.41 3.76
N LEU A 17 27.81 12.23 3.73
CA LEU A 17 26.47 11.81 3.35
C LEU A 17 26.45 11.37 1.88
N GLN A 18 26.09 10.11 1.64
CA GLN A 18 25.93 9.60 0.28
C GLN A 18 24.52 9.89 -0.25
N CYS A 19 24.45 10.40 -1.47
CA CYS A 19 23.21 10.52 -2.23
C CYS A 19 22.81 9.17 -2.83
N CYS A 20 21.52 8.96 -3.01
CA CYS A 20 21.04 7.94 -3.91
C CYS A 20 21.48 8.26 -5.35
N TYR A 21 22.18 7.34 -5.99
CA TYR A 21 22.60 7.50 -7.38
C TYR A 21 21.41 7.60 -8.38
N ILE A 22 20.24 7.08 -8.01
CA ILE A 22 19.06 7.02 -8.89
C ILE A 22 18.27 8.33 -8.87
N CYS A 23 18.08 8.95 -7.71
CA CYS A 23 17.20 10.12 -7.57
C CYS A 23 17.84 11.33 -6.88
N GLY A 24 19.10 11.25 -6.49
CA GLY A 24 19.84 12.36 -5.90
C GLY A 24 19.41 12.75 -4.48
N THR A 25 18.42 12.07 -3.88
CA THR A 25 18.03 12.33 -2.50
C THR A 25 19.08 11.81 -1.54
N THR A 26 19.24 12.48 -0.40
CA THR A 26 20.09 11.99 0.68
C THR A 26 19.40 10.82 1.38
N ARG A 27 20.19 9.89 1.94
CA ARG A 27 19.67 8.67 2.61
C ARG A 27 18.69 8.93 3.77
N TRP A 28 18.59 10.16 4.26
CA TRP A 28 17.83 10.53 5.46
C TRP A 28 16.37 10.95 5.20
N TRP A 29 15.95 11.08 3.94
CA TRP A 29 14.55 11.42 3.62
C TRP A 29 13.55 10.33 3.97
N PHE A 30 14.02 9.14 4.36
CA PHE A 30 13.21 8.06 4.88
C PHE A 30 13.81 7.58 6.20
N GLN A 31 13.50 8.27 7.29
CA GLN A 31 13.64 7.68 8.62
C GLN A 31 12.42 6.80 8.88
N ALA A 32 12.66 5.55 9.26
CA ALA A 32 11.60 4.73 9.82
C ALA A 32 11.06 5.46 11.08
N PRO A 33 9.74 5.55 11.26
CA PRO A 33 9.15 6.30 12.38
C PRO A 33 9.46 5.69 13.76
N ALA A 34 10.08 4.51 13.82
CA ALA A 34 10.50 3.83 15.03
C ALA A 34 11.86 3.16 14.84
N GLU A 35 12.68 3.16 15.91
CA GLU A 35 14.03 2.57 15.93
C GLU A 35 14.02 1.04 15.79
N ASP A 36 12.88 0.39 16.05
CA ASP A 36 12.73 -1.07 16.06
C ASP A 36 12.32 -1.66 14.69
N LEU A 37 12.20 -0.82 13.66
CA LEU A 37 11.82 -1.30 12.33
C LEU A 37 13.06 -1.75 11.53
N PRO A 38 12.96 -2.84 10.75
CA PRO A 38 14.07 -3.30 9.93
C PRO A 38 14.50 -2.18 8.97
N TYR A 39 15.80 -1.93 8.90
CA TYR A 39 16.39 -0.98 7.96
C TYR A 39 16.05 -1.39 6.52
N ILE A 40 15.38 -0.51 5.79
CA ILE A 40 15.09 -0.69 4.36
C ILE A 40 16.06 0.21 3.57
N ASP A 41 16.91 -0.41 2.75
CA ASP A 41 17.78 0.36 1.84
C ASP A 41 16.94 1.19 0.86
N HIS A 42 17.29 2.47 0.71
CA HIS A 42 16.55 3.41 -0.13
C HIS A 42 16.48 2.96 -1.61
N SER A 43 17.48 2.21 -2.12
CA SER A 43 17.45 1.65 -3.47
C SER A 43 16.24 0.74 -3.72
N TYR A 44 15.67 0.13 -2.67
CA TYR A 44 14.46 -0.67 -2.77
C TYR A 44 13.23 0.14 -3.18
N ILE A 45 13.18 1.44 -2.87
CA ILE A 45 12.09 2.33 -3.34
C ILE A 45 12.13 2.47 -4.86
N HIS A 46 13.32 2.39 -5.47
CA HIS A 46 13.50 2.47 -6.92
C HIS A 46 13.37 1.09 -7.59
N ALA A 47 13.84 0.04 -6.93
CA ALA A 47 13.74 -1.33 -7.43
C ALA A 47 12.29 -1.84 -7.41
N PHE A 48 11.52 -1.44 -6.40
CA PHE A 48 10.15 -1.88 -6.22
C PHE A 48 9.15 -0.82 -6.65
N GLN A 49 8.19 -1.23 -7.47
CA GLN A 49 7.05 -0.37 -7.74
C GLN A 49 6.03 -0.56 -6.61
N LEU A 50 5.70 0.56 -5.96
CA LEU A 50 4.65 0.63 -4.95
C LEU A 50 3.28 0.67 -5.64
N PHE A 51 2.36 -0.15 -5.16
CA PHE A 51 0.98 -0.19 -5.63
C PHE A 51 0.05 0.02 -4.45
N ALA A 52 -1.04 0.75 -4.70
CA ALA A 52 -2.17 0.70 -3.81
C ALA A 52 -2.91 -0.63 -4.03
N LEU A 53 -3.23 -1.31 -2.93
CA LEU A 53 -3.80 -2.64 -2.91
C LEU A 53 -5.08 -2.63 -2.07
N CYS A 54 -6.07 -3.38 -2.52
CA CYS A 54 -7.14 -3.80 -1.62
C CYS A 54 -6.57 -4.83 -0.64
N ARG A 55 -6.58 -4.54 0.66
CA ARG A 55 -6.08 -5.48 1.68
C ARG A 55 -6.75 -6.86 1.61
N GLU A 56 -8.02 -6.89 1.21
CA GLU A 56 -8.87 -8.06 1.38
C GLU A 56 -8.81 -9.04 0.20
N CYS A 57 -8.59 -8.54 -1.02
CA CYS A 57 -8.47 -9.39 -2.22
C CYS A 57 -7.18 -9.14 -3.01
N GLY A 58 -6.28 -8.30 -2.47
CA GLY A 58 -4.98 -7.92 -3.01
C GLY A 58 -4.95 -7.36 -4.44
N LEU A 59 -6.12 -6.99 -4.97
CA LEU A 59 -6.24 -6.28 -6.25
C LEU A 59 -5.33 -5.05 -6.25
N CYS A 60 -4.43 -5.00 -7.23
CA CYS A 60 -3.56 -3.85 -7.44
C CYS A 60 -4.30 -2.78 -8.24
N VAL A 61 -4.44 -1.57 -7.68
CA VAL A 61 -4.91 -0.43 -8.45
C VAL A 61 -3.72 0.30 -9.10
N PRO A 62 -3.85 0.68 -10.37
CA PRO A 62 -2.73 1.16 -11.18
C PRO A 62 -2.19 2.55 -10.78
N ASP A 63 -2.89 3.31 -9.92
CA ASP A 63 -2.57 4.71 -9.65
C ASP A 63 -2.56 5.08 -8.15
N ARG A 64 -1.72 6.05 -7.76
CA ARG A 64 -1.33 6.37 -6.37
C ARG A 64 -2.52 6.75 -5.47
N ILE A 65 -2.52 6.17 -4.25
CA ILE A 65 -2.98 6.59 -2.90
C ILE A 65 -4.37 7.26 -2.72
N LYS A 66 -4.89 8.03 -3.67
CA LYS A 66 -6.24 8.62 -3.66
C LYS A 66 -7.00 8.18 -4.90
N ASN A 67 -7.22 6.87 -5.04
CA ASN A 67 -7.64 6.32 -6.31
C ASN A 67 -9.17 6.08 -6.35
N PRO A 68 -9.93 6.77 -7.22
CA PRO A 68 -11.34 6.47 -7.45
C PRO A 68 -11.55 5.02 -7.92
N HIS A 69 -10.56 4.39 -8.56
CA HIS A 69 -10.62 2.98 -8.92
C HIS A 69 -10.64 2.05 -7.70
N PHE A 70 -9.92 2.39 -6.62
CA PHE A 70 -9.98 1.61 -5.39
C PHE A 70 -11.34 1.74 -4.73
N LEU A 71 -11.84 2.97 -4.58
CA LEU A 71 -13.16 3.20 -3.99
C LEU A 71 -14.27 2.51 -4.77
N GLN A 72 -14.24 2.60 -6.11
CA GLN A 72 -15.19 1.90 -6.97
C GLN A 72 -15.11 0.38 -6.80
N HIS A 73 -13.89 -0.17 -6.74
CA HIS A 73 -13.70 -1.60 -6.49
C HIS A 73 -14.26 -1.99 -5.12
N PHE A 74 -13.89 -1.26 -4.07
CA PHE A 74 -14.24 -1.57 -2.70
C PHE A 74 -15.75 -1.47 -2.47
N GLN A 75 -16.40 -0.43 -2.98
CA GLN A 75 -17.85 -0.27 -2.94
C GLN A 75 -18.59 -1.41 -3.65
N LYS A 76 -18.08 -1.89 -4.79
CA LYS A 76 -18.71 -2.98 -5.57
C LYS A 76 -18.52 -4.36 -4.95
N ARG A 77 -17.41 -4.60 -4.25
CA ARG A 77 -17.00 -5.95 -3.81
C ARG A 77 -17.12 -6.17 -2.31
N HIS A 78 -16.94 -5.12 -1.52
CA HIS A 78 -16.76 -5.20 -0.07
C HIS A 78 -17.74 -4.30 0.68
N MET A 79 -18.65 -3.63 -0.02
CA MET A 79 -19.71 -2.83 0.60
C MET A 79 -21.09 -3.18 0.06
N GLN A 80 -22.09 -2.87 0.85
CA GLN A 80 -23.50 -3.01 0.49
C GLN A 80 -24.26 -1.74 0.89
N CYS A 81 -25.03 -1.19 -0.05
CA CYS A 81 -25.97 -0.12 0.25
C CYS A 81 -27.23 -0.74 0.89
N THR A 82 -27.59 -0.22 2.06
CA THR A 82 -28.79 -0.62 2.81
C THR A 82 -30.02 0.14 2.32
N VAL A 83 -31.21 -0.32 2.73
CA VAL A 83 -32.50 0.28 2.35
C VAL A 83 -32.61 1.75 2.79
N GLU A 84 -31.91 2.14 3.85
CA GLU A 84 -31.89 3.51 4.41
C GLU A 84 -30.81 4.42 3.79
N HIS A 85 -30.28 4.07 2.61
CA HIS A 85 -29.18 4.80 1.96
C HIS A 85 -27.88 4.88 2.77
N LYS A 86 -27.70 4.00 3.76
CA LYS A 86 -26.45 3.83 4.51
C LYS A 86 -25.60 2.74 3.86
N TRP A 87 -24.28 2.83 3.99
CA TRP A 87 -23.36 1.84 3.48
C TRP A 87 -22.88 0.92 4.60
N ARG A 88 -22.92 -0.39 4.39
CA ARG A 88 -22.34 -1.40 5.27
C ARG A 88 -21.04 -1.92 4.67
N CYS A 89 -19.97 -1.90 5.43
CA CYS A 89 -18.74 -2.63 5.09
C CYS A 89 -18.93 -4.11 5.43
N LEU A 90 -18.78 -4.99 4.45
CA LEU A 90 -18.96 -6.44 4.63
C LEU A 90 -17.79 -7.11 5.37
N ILE A 91 -16.69 -6.37 5.59
CA ILE A 91 -15.47 -6.86 6.24
C ILE A 91 -15.45 -6.47 7.72
N CYS A 92 -15.66 -5.18 8.00
CA CYS A 92 -15.69 -4.64 9.37
C CYS A 92 -17.08 -4.72 10.03
N ASP A 93 -18.10 -5.13 9.28
CA ASP A 93 -19.50 -5.13 9.68
C ASP A 93 -20.03 -3.79 10.23
N THR A 94 -19.44 -2.68 9.79
CA THR A 94 -19.77 -1.33 10.27
C THR A 94 -20.64 -0.59 9.26
N ILE A 95 -21.58 0.22 9.76
CA ILE A 95 -22.52 1.01 8.96
C ILE A 95 -22.10 2.49 8.97
N PHE A 96 -22.13 3.12 7.79
CA PHE A 96 -21.66 4.48 7.52
C PHE A 96 -22.71 5.28 6.74
N LEU A 97 -22.67 6.60 6.90
CA LEU A 97 -23.26 7.53 5.92
C LEU A 97 -22.36 7.60 4.67
N SER A 98 -22.89 8.04 3.54
CA SER A 98 -22.20 7.98 2.24
C SER A 98 -20.76 8.54 2.24
N GLY A 99 -20.53 9.70 2.84
CA GLY A 99 -19.20 10.32 2.89
C GLY A 99 -18.20 9.62 3.83
N ASP A 100 -18.70 8.96 4.88
CA ASP A 100 -17.83 8.27 5.86
C ASP A 100 -17.34 6.91 5.35
N ALA A 101 -18.10 6.29 4.45
CA ALA A 101 -17.77 5.01 3.82
C ALA A 101 -16.47 5.07 3.02
N GLU A 102 -16.26 6.14 2.25
CA GLU A 102 -15.06 6.30 1.43
C GLU A 102 -13.81 6.49 2.29
N ARG A 103 -13.91 7.34 3.31
CA ARG A 103 -12.84 7.54 4.29
C ARG A 103 -12.49 6.23 4.99
N HIS A 104 -13.50 5.49 5.45
CA HIS A 104 -13.31 4.18 6.05
C HIS A 104 -12.57 3.20 5.12
N ALA A 105 -12.98 3.10 3.85
CA ALA A 105 -12.34 2.22 2.88
C ALA A 105 -10.85 2.55 2.69
N VAL A 106 -10.51 3.83 2.54
CA VAL A 106 -9.13 4.27 2.32
C VAL A 106 -8.28 4.09 3.58
N GLU A 107 -8.77 4.47 4.76
CA GLU A 107 -7.96 4.45 5.99
C GLU A 107 -7.77 3.03 6.55
N ARG A 108 -8.71 2.12 6.32
CA ARG A 108 -8.69 0.77 6.93
C ARG A 108 -8.33 -0.35 5.97
N HIS A 109 -8.64 -0.20 4.68
CA HIS A 109 -8.60 -1.31 3.71
C HIS A 109 -7.69 -1.04 2.50
N LEU A 110 -7.23 0.20 2.30
CA LEU A 110 -6.19 0.49 1.32
C LEU A 110 -4.82 0.30 1.95
N VAL A 111 -3.99 -0.55 1.35
CA VAL A 111 -2.60 -0.71 1.78
C VAL A 111 -1.66 -0.40 0.62
N VAL A 112 -0.46 0.06 0.93
CA VAL A 112 0.61 0.20 -0.07
C VAL A 112 1.45 -1.06 -0.01
N GLY A 113 1.58 -1.77 -1.13
CA GLY A 113 2.43 -2.94 -1.21
C GLY A 113 3.40 -2.91 -2.38
N VAL A 114 4.37 -3.82 -2.31
CA VAL A 114 5.45 -3.98 -3.27
C VAL A 114 5.13 -5.14 -4.18
N LYS A 115 5.26 -4.91 -5.49
CA LYS A 115 5.02 -5.95 -6.49
C LYS A 115 6.26 -6.22 -7.31
N THR A 116 6.61 -7.48 -7.45
CA THR A 116 7.77 -7.94 -8.21
C THR A 116 7.51 -8.01 -9.72
N ASN A 117 6.26 -8.26 -10.13
CA ASN A 117 5.84 -8.29 -11.54
C ASN A 117 4.82 -7.19 -11.89
N ARG A 118 5.25 -6.18 -12.64
CA ARG A 118 4.42 -5.01 -13.00
C ARG A 118 3.14 -5.37 -13.76
N LYS A 119 3.11 -6.46 -14.54
CA LYS A 119 1.97 -6.83 -15.40
C LYS A 119 0.86 -7.60 -14.68
N SER A 120 1.08 -8.09 -13.46
CA SER A 120 0.06 -8.88 -12.74
C SER A 120 -1.13 -7.99 -12.30
N THR A 121 -2.33 -8.52 -12.18
CA THR A 121 -3.46 -7.75 -11.61
C THR A 121 -3.48 -7.81 -10.08
N TYR A 122 -2.80 -8.79 -9.51
CA TYR A 122 -2.74 -9.12 -8.09
C TYR A 122 -1.31 -9.06 -7.57
N CYS A 123 -1.14 -8.79 -6.28
CA CYS A 123 0.18 -8.48 -5.70
C CYS A 123 1.01 -9.74 -5.49
N LEU A 124 0.37 -10.84 -5.07
CA LEU A 124 0.99 -12.13 -4.81
C LEU A 124 0.24 -13.21 -5.60
N LYS A 125 0.99 -14.08 -6.27
CA LYS A 125 0.47 -15.43 -6.54
C LYS A 125 0.69 -16.23 -5.28
N ILE A 126 -0.38 -16.51 -4.56
CA ILE A 126 -0.29 -17.31 -3.34
C ILE A 126 0.17 -18.71 -3.74
N SER A 127 1.35 -19.10 -3.28
CA SER A 127 1.79 -20.50 -3.34
C SER A 127 0.92 -21.28 -2.36
N GLU A 128 0.06 -22.16 -2.87
CA GLU A 128 -0.82 -23.01 -2.09
C GLU A 128 -0.05 -23.77 -1.00
N VAL A 129 1.15 -24.25 -1.35
CA VAL A 129 2.03 -25.00 -0.46
C VAL A 129 2.52 -24.13 0.72
N LEU A 130 2.96 -22.90 0.45
CA LEU A 130 3.47 -22.00 1.49
C LEU A 130 2.36 -21.52 2.44
N MET A 131 1.17 -21.22 1.90
CA MET A 131 0.06 -20.78 2.73
C MET A 131 -0.65 -21.92 3.45
N ARG A 132 -0.72 -23.13 2.89
CA ARG A 132 -1.16 -24.32 3.65
C ARG A 132 -0.19 -24.61 4.80
N ALA A 133 1.11 -24.51 4.57
CA ALA A 133 2.11 -24.68 5.62
C ALA A 133 1.97 -23.64 6.75
N PHE A 134 1.53 -22.42 6.43
CA PHE A 134 1.37 -21.33 7.40
C PHE A 134 0.01 -21.34 8.12
N LEU A 135 -1.08 -21.58 7.39
CA LEU A 135 -2.46 -21.52 7.90
C LEU A 135 -2.96 -22.87 8.45
N GLY A 136 -2.34 -23.99 8.04
CA GLY A 136 -2.74 -25.33 8.46
C GLY A 136 -3.97 -25.91 7.75
N TYR A 137 -4.54 -25.20 6.76
CA TYR A 137 -5.68 -25.69 5.96
C TYR A 137 -5.55 -25.34 4.47
N PRO A 138 -6.25 -26.05 3.57
CA PRO A 138 -6.28 -25.76 2.13
C PRO A 138 -6.88 -24.39 1.84
N ILE A 139 -6.28 -23.66 0.90
CA ILE A 139 -6.82 -22.38 0.45
C ILE A 139 -7.92 -22.65 -0.58
N PRO A 140 -9.05 -21.92 -0.56
CA PRO A 140 -10.05 -21.97 -1.63
C PRO A 140 -9.43 -21.69 -3.01
N ASP A 141 -9.88 -22.41 -4.04
CA ASP A 141 -9.33 -22.35 -5.41
C ASP A 141 -9.42 -20.94 -6.04
N ASP A 142 -10.26 -20.07 -5.50
CA ASP A 142 -10.49 -18.71 -5.95
C ASP A 142 -9.78 -17.64 -5.10
N ALA A 143 -9.03 -18.02 -4.07
CA ALA A 143 -8.31 -17.09 -3.22
C ALA A 143 -7.20 -16.36 -3.99
N LYS A 144 -7.36 -15.03 -4.11
CA LYS A 144 -6.39 -14.13 -4.72
C LYS A 144 -6.08 -13.02 -3.72
N ILE A 145 -4.80 -12.75 -3.49
CA ILE A 145 -4.28 -11.54 -2.84
C ILE A 145 -3.28 -10.90 -3.81
#